data_AF-A0A353KS25-F1
#
_entry.id   AF-A0A353KS25-F1
#
_cell.length_a   1.000
_cell.length_b   1.000
_cell.length_c   1.000
_cell.angle_alpha   90.00
_cell.angle_beta   90.00
_cell.angle_gamma   90.00
#
_symmetry.space_group_name_H-M   'P 1'
#
loop_
_entity.id
_entity.type
_entity.pdbx_description
1 polymer ?
#
loop_
_entity_poly.entity_id
_entity_poly.type
_entity_poly.pdbx_seq_one_letter_code
_entity_poly.pdbx_strand_id
1 'polypeptide(L)'
;MSLSERKKKILQYVVDDYIETAVPVSSKSLTERHLKDISSATVRNELSALEELGYLTQLHTSSGRIPSAEAYKLYVSDLMVKEKLSDKELDYIKKIFLEKADNLEEVIKNTTKVISELTQYTSVGLPSKDGAEKIESIKFFRFKKNSALVLIVTEHRLLKDNFIEIAESMTDEQLSDAEKVLDNMFRGKSFGEICNLKPELEDDFLGYKNIFLNVIEALKVYMSAHGDDVIMEGEDKILDHPEYADINK
;
A
#
# COMPACT_ATOMS: atom_id res chain seq x y z
N MET A 1 -30.72 -13.54 -18.25
CA MET A 1 -30.79 -13.14 -19.68
C MET A 1 -29.43 -12.62 -20.08
N SER A 2 -28.82 -13.13 -21.15
CA SER A 2 -27.53 -12.63 -21.64
C SER A 2 -27.73 -11.26 -22.32
N LEU A 3 -26.86 -10.28 -22.04
CA LEU A 3 -26.87 -9.01 -22.78
C LEU A 3 -26.50 -9.26 -24.24
N SER A 4 -27.22 -8.61 -25.16
CA SER A 4 -26.83 -8.60 -26.56
C SER A 4 -25.50 -7.86 -26.75
N GLU A 5 -24.75 -8.20 -27.79
CA GLU A 5 -23.49 -7.52 -28.11
C GLU A 5 -23.67 -6.01 -28.32
N ARG A 6 -24.81 -5.59 -28.87
CA ARG A 6 -25.16 -4.16 -28.97
C ARG A 6 -25.31 -3.51 -27.59
N LYS A 7 -26.04 -4.15 -26.66
CA LYS A 7 -26.20 -3.63 -25.29
C LYS A 7 -24.88 -3.55 -24.55
N LYS A 8 -24.01 -4.55 -24.70
CA LYS A 8 -22.65 -4.55 -24.14
C LYS A 8 -21.83 -3.38 -24.69
N LYS A 9 -21.84 -3.17 -26.01
CA LYS A 9 -21.12 -2.08 -26.66
C LYS A 9 -21.65 -0.70 -26.27
N ILE A 10 -22.97 -0.53 -26.15
CA ILE A 10 -23.58 0.70 -25.65
C ILE A 10 -23.18 0.94 -24.19
N LEU A 11 -23.25 -0.10 -23.34
CA LEU A 11 -22.87 0.01 -21.94
C LEU A 11 -21.38 0.38 -21.79
N GLN A 12 -20.50 -0.23 -22.59
CA GLN A 12 -19.09 0.12 -22.66
C GLN A 12 -18.90 1.62 -22.92
N TYR A 13 -19.51 2.15 -24.01
CA TYR A 13 -19.39 3.57 -24.34
C TYR A 13 -20.00 4.51 -23.30
N VAL A 14 -21.07 4.09 -22.62
CA VAL A 14 -21.63 4.87 -21.51
C VAL A 14 -20.64 4.96 -20.35
N VAL A 15 -19.98 3.85 -20.01
CA VAL A 15 -18.98 3.83 -18.94
C VAL A 15 -17.74 4.63 -19.36
N ASP A 16 -17.24 4.47 -20.58
CA ASP A 16 -16.11 5.22 -21.12
C ASP A 16 -16.36 6.74 -21.07
N ASP A 17 -17.48 7.22 -21.64
CA ASP A 17 -17.84 8.64 -21.66
C ASP A 17 -18.03 9.21 -20.24
N TYR A 18 -18.57 8.39 -19.32
CA TYR A 18 -18.81 8.82 -17.94
C TYR A 18 -17.52 8.90 -17.13
N ILE A 19 -16.58 7.95 -17.28
CA ILE A 19 -15.26 8.01 -16.63
C ILE A 19 -14.49 9.24 -17.10
N GLU A 20 -14.57 9.59 -18.39
CA GLU A 20 -13.83 10.73 -18.94
C GLU A 20 -14.40 12.08 -18.46
N THR A 21 -15.73 12.19 -18.33
CA THR A 21 -16.40 13.50 -18.16
C THR A 21 -17.09 13.70 -16.81
N ALA A 22 -17.38 12.64 -16.07
CA ALA A 22 -18.25 12.63 -14.89
C ALA A 22 -19.65 13.26 -15.12
N VAL A 23 -20.12 13.29 -16.38
CA VAL A 23 -21.40 13.89 -16.77
C VAL A 23 -22.38 12.80 -17.25
N PRO A 24 -23.67 12.86 -16.89
CA PRO A 24 -24.67 11.91 -17.39
C PRO A 24 -24.70 11.80 -18.91
N VAL A 25 -24.62 10.58 -19.42
CA VAL A 25 -24.45 10.28 -20.84
C VAL A 25 -25.80 10.22 -21.55
N SER A 26 -25.94 10.93 -22.67
CA SER A 26 -27.20 11.00 -23.43
C SER A 26 -27.18 10.10 -24.67
N SER A 27 -28.36 9.70 -25.16
CA SER A 27 -28.45 8.96 -26.43
C SER A 27 -27.89 9.76 -27.60
N LYS A 28 -28.03 11.10 -27.58
CA LYS A 28 -27.52 12.00 -28.61
C LYS A 28 -25.98 12.02 -28.62
N SER A 29 -25.35 12.19 -27.45
CA SER A 29 -23.88 12.20 -27.34
C SER A 29 -23.26 10.87 -27.80
N LEU A 30 -23.86 9.74 -27.42
CA LEU A 30 -23.40 8.41 -27.87
C LEU A 30 -23.50 8.23 -29.39
N THR A 31 -24.59 8.68 -30.01
CA THR A 31 -24.73 8.59 -31.47
C THR A 31 -23.74 9.46 -32.22
N GLU A 32 -23.46 10.67 -31.71
CA GLU A 32 -22.54 11.60 -32.35
C GLU A 32 -21.08 11.16 -32.23
N ARG A 33 -20.67 10.60 -31.08
CA ARG A 33 -19.30 10.20 -30.79
C ARG A 33 -18.95 8.79 -31.28
N HIS A 34 -19.82 7.81 -31.02
CA HIS A 34 -19.47 6.39 -31.12
C HIS A 34 -20.33 5.59 -32.11
N LEU A 35 -21.62 5.92 -32.23
CA LEU A 35 -22.64 5.08 -32.89
C LEU A 35 -23.33 5.79 -34.06
N LYS A 36 -22.55 6.32 -35.01
CA LYS A 36 -23.05 7.11 -36.15
C LYS A 36 -24.06 6.37 -37.04
N ASP A 37 -24.01 5.05 -37.06
CA ASP A 37 -24.90 4.20 -37.86
C ASP A 37 -26.22 3.85 -37.16
N ILE A 38 -26.44 4.32 -35.93
CA ILE A 38 -27.61 3.99 -35.12
C ILE A 38 -28.38 5.28 -34.79
N SER A 39 -29.71 5.25 -34.95
CA SER A 39 -30.54 6.41 -34.60
C SER A 39 -30.56 6.68 -33.10
N SER A 40 -30.66 7.95 -32.70
CA SER A 40 -30.73 8.33 -31.28
C SER A 40 -31.94 7.71 -30.57
N ALA A 41 -33.05 7.50 -31.28
CA ALA A 41 -34.23 6.82 -30.76
C ALA A 41 -33.94 5.35 -30.40
N THR A 42 -33.17 4.65 -31.25
CA THR A 42 -32.75 3.27 -30.97
C THR A 42 -31.81 3.21 -29.77
N VAL A 43 -30.82 4.11 -29.68
CA VAL A 43 -29.92 4.18 -28.52
C VAL A 43 -30.69 4.49 -27.25
N ARG A 44 -31.66 5.41 -27.29
CA ARG A 44 -32.52 5.72 -26.14
C ARG A 44 -33.27 4.49 -25.63
N ASN A 45 -33.82 3.66 -26.52
CA ASN A 45 -34.49 2.42 -26.12
C ASN A 45 -33.52 1.42 -25.46
N GLU A 46 -32.29 1.31 -25.96
CA GLU A 46 -31.27 0.43 -25.37
C GLU A 46 -30.80 0.93 -24.00
N LEU A 47 -30.67 2.26 -23.82
CA LEU A 47 -30.36 2.86 -22.52
C LEU A 47 -31.48 2.58 -21.50
N SER A 48 -32.75 2.71 -21.89
CA SER A 48 -33.89 2.35 -21.04
C SER A 48 -33.88 0.86 -20.67
N ALA A 49 -33.56 -0.03 -21.62
CA ALA A 49 -33.46 -1.45 -21.32
C ALA A 49 -32.27 -1.77 -20.39
N LEU A 50 -31.14 -1.07 -20.51
CA LEU A 50 -30.00 -1.22 -19.60
C LEU A 50 -30.30 -0.69 -18.20
N GLU A 51 -31.11 0.35 -18.08
CA GLU A 51 -31.63 0.86 -16.81
C GLU A 51 -32.59 -0.14 -16.14
N GLU A 52 -33.55 -0.71 -16.90
CA GLU A 52 -34.44 -1.77 -16.39
C GLU A 52 -33.68 -3.01 -15.93
N LEU A 53 -32.51 -3.29 -16.54
CA LEU A 53 -31.61 -4.37 -16.14
C LEU A 53 -30.71 -4.00 -14.94
N GLY A 54 -30.76 -2.77 -14.44
CA GLY A 54 -29.99 -2.31 -13.27
C GLY A 54 -28.56 -1.88 -13.56
N TYR A 55 -28.14 -1.81 -14.83
CA TYR A 55 -26.79 -1.36 -15.20
C TYR A 55 -26.67 0.16 -15.25
N LEU A 56 -27.76 0.86 -15.57
CA LEU A 56 -27.77 2.31 -15.64
C LEU A 56 -28.80 2.88 -14.69
N THR A 57 -28.59 4.12 -14.26
CA THR A 57 -29.57 4.88 -13.49
C THR A 57 -29.75 6.28 -14.06
N GLN A 58 -30.86 6.92 -13.70
CA GLN A 58 -31.18 8.28 -14.09
C GLN A 58 -31.33 9.15 -12.83
N LEU A 59 -30.50 10.20 -12.70
CA LEU A 59 -30.57 11.13 -11.55
C LEU A 59 -31.86 11.96 -11.55
N HIS A 60 -32.26 12.48 -12.72
CA HIS A 60 -33.49 13.23 -12.93
C HIS A 60 -34.13 12.88 -14.27
N THR A 61 -35.44 13.03 -14.40
CA THR A 61 -36.27 12.62 -15.56
C THR A 61 -35.81 13.16 -16.92
N SER A 62 -35.02 14.24 -16.96
CA SER A 62 -34.43 14.83 -18.17
C SER A 62 -32.91 14.62 -18.31
N SER A 63 -32.24 14.10 -17.28
CA SER A 63 -30.80 13.85 -17.30
C SER A 63 -30.44 12.62 -18.13
N GLY A 64 -29.21 12.58 -18.63
CA GLY A 64 -28.61 11.38 -19.21
C GLY A 64 -28.56 10.22 -18.21
N ARG A 65 -27.93 9.11 -18.61
CA ARG A 65 -27.73 7.93 -17.76
C ARG A 65 -26.36 7.95 -17.12
N ILE A 66 -26.26 7.42 -15.91
CA ILE A 66 -25.00 7.18 -15.21
C ILE A 66 -24.83 5.66 -14.99
N PRO A 67 -23.59 5.14 -15.03
CA PRO A 67 -23.33 3.74 -14.70
C PRO A 67 -23.67 3.42 -13.25
N SER A 68 -24.27 2.26 -13.01
CA SER A 68 -24.41 1.69 -11.66
C SER A 68 -23.14 0.92 -11.25
N ALA A 69 -23.07 0.50 -9.98
CA ALA A 69 -22.00 -0.37 -9.51
C ALA A 69 -21.92 -1.69 -10.30
N GLU A 70 -23.06 -2.25 -10.71
CA GLU A 70 -23.09 -3.48 -11.53
C GLU A 70 -22.59 -3.24 -12.96
N ALA A 71 -22.78 -2.04 -13.51
CA ALA A 71 -22.16 -1.69 -14.79
C ALA A 71 -20.64 -1.62 -14.69
N TYR A 72 -20.09 -1.00 -13.64
CA TYR A 72 -18.64 -0.97 -13.44
C TYR A 72 -18.05 -2.37 -13.26
N LYS A 73 -18.72 -3.25 -12.51
CA LYS A 73 -18.30 -4.66 -12.37
C LYS A 73 -18.23 -5.37 -13.73
N LEU A 74 -19.29 -5.28 -14.52
CA LEU A 74 -19.35 -5.89 -15.85
C LEU A 74 -18.33 -5.25 -16.81
N TYR A 75 -18.12 -3.94 -16.69
CA TYR A 75 -17.14 -3.22 -17.49
C TYR A 75 -15.73 -3.75 -17.23
N VAL A 76 -15.31 -3.80 -15.97
CA VAL A 76 -13.97 -4.28 -15.59
C VAL A 76 -13.78 -5.77 -15.91
N SER A 77 -14.83 -6.60 -15.77
CA SER A 77 -14.72 -8.03 -16.05
C SER A 77 -14.61 -8.33 -17.55
N ASP A 78 -15.47 -7.72 -18.37
CA ASP A 78 -15.75 -8.22 -19.72
C ASP A 78 -15.76 -7.17 -20.84
N LEU A 79 -15.86 -5.86 -20.55
CA LEU A 79 -16.04 -4.83 -21.59
C LEU A 79 -14.81 -3.94 -21.79
N MET A 80 -14.05 -3.67 -20.73
CA MET A 80 -12.91 -2.76 -20.76
C MET A 80 -11.80 -3.30 -21.67
N VAL A 81 -11.27 -2.44 -22.52
CA VAL A 81 -10.06 -2.76 -23.29
C VAL A 81 -8.86 -2.69 -22.37
N LYS A 82 -8.15 -3.82 -22.23
CA LYS A 82 -6.93 -3.88 -21.41
C LYS A 82 -5.76 -3.32 -22.20
N GLU A 83 -5.36 -2.11 -21.88
CA GLU A 83 -4.15 -1.50 -22.43
C GLU A 83 -2.89 -2.08 -21.78
N LYS A 84 -1.81 -2.11 -22.55
CA LYS A 84 -0.48 -2.47 -22.04
C LYS A 84 0.27 -1.19 -21.72
N LEU A 85 1.10 -1.24 -20.68
CA LEU A 85 2.06 -0.18 -20.40
C LEU A 85 2.92 0.10 -21.64
N SER A 86 3.10 1.37 -21.93
CA SER A 86 4.02 1.85 -22.96
C SER A 86 5.48 1.61 -22.55
N ASP A 87 6.38 1.59 -23.53
CA ASP A 87 7.82 1.44 -23.26
C ASP A 87 8.35 2.56 -22.33
N LYS A 88 7.80 3.77 -22.43
CA LYS A 88 8.16 4.90 -21.56
C LYS A 88 7.76 4.66 -20.11
N GLU A 89 6.57 4.11 -19.87
CA GLU A 89 6.10 3.79 -18.52
C GLU A 89 6.93 2.63 -17.93
N LEU A 90 7.24 1.62 -18.75
CA LEU A 90 8.11 0.51 -18.33
C LEU A 90 9.51 0.99 -17.97
N ASP A 91 10.10 1.90 -18.75
CA ASP A 91 11.41 2.46 -18.47
C ASP A 91 11.40 3.38 -17.24
N TYR A 92 10.31 4.11 -17.02
CA TYR A 92 10.10 4.89 -15.80
C TYR A 92 10.06 3.99 -14.56
N ILE A 93 9.26 2.91 -14.60
CA ILE A 93 9.20 1.91 -13.51
C ILE A 93 10.61 1.35 -13.24
N LYS A 94 11.32 0.89 -14.28
CA LYS A 94 12.67 0.34 -14.12
C LYS A 94 13.62 1.34 -13.47
N LYS A 95 13.59 2.61 -13.90
CA LYS A 95 14.47 3.65 -13.37
C LYS A 95 14.31 3.83 -11.86
N ILE A 96 13.07 3.90 -11.38
CA ILE A 96 12.75 4.07 -9.96
C ILE A 96 13.32 2.91 -9.11
N PHE A 97 13.24 1.67 -9.62
CA PHE A 97 13.70 0.49 -8.88
C PHE A 97 15.16 0.10 -9.14
N LEU A 98 15.86 0.75 -10.08
CA LEU A 98 17.30 0.56 -10.30
C LEU A 98 18.14 1.37 -9.31
N GLU A 99 17.58 2.44 -8.73
CA GLU A 99 18.16 3.10 -7.58
C GLU A 99 18.06 2.15 -6.37
N LYS A 100 19.18 1.94 -5.65
CA LYS A 100 19.19 1.06 -4.49
C LYS A 100 18.22 1.61 -3.45
N ALA A 101 17.15 0.88 -3.16
CA ALA A 101 16.36 1.10 -1.97
C ALA A 101 17.11 0.49 -0.77
N ASP A 102 17.39 1.31 0.24
CA ASP A 102 18.17 0.91 1.41
C ASP A 102 17.31 0.13 2.43
N ASN A 103 15.98 0.25 2.36
CA ASN A 103 15.04 -0.44 3.24
C ASN A 103 13.66 -0.68 2.59
N LEU A 104 12.82 -1.48 3.26
CA LEU A 104 11.46 -1.83 2.81
C LEU A 104 10.53 -0.60 2.70
N GLU A 105 10.68 0.39 3.58
CA GLU A 105 9.87 1.61 3.57
C GLU A 105 10.09 2.40 2.29
N GLU A 106 11.33 2.53 1.84
CA GLU A 106 11.69 3.18 0.59
C GLU A 106 11.14 2.41 -0.62
N VAL A 107 11.16 1.07 -0.59
CA VAL A 107 10.54 0.24 -1.63
C VAL A 107 9.03 0.50 -1.71
N ILE A 108 8.34 0.55 -0.57
CA ILE A 108 6.90 0.81 -0.52
C ILE A 108 6.61 2.23 -1.02
N LYS A 109 7.37 3.23 -0.59
CA LYS A 109 7.24 4.62 -1.04
C LYS A 109 7.45 4.78 -2.54
N ASN A 110 8.49 4.17 -3.08
CA ASN A 110 8.75 4.20 -4.52
C ASN A 110 7.62 3.50 -5.30
N THR A 111 7.08 2.42 -4.75
CA THR A 111 5.93 1.71 -5.34
C THR A 111 4.68 2.57 -5.37
N THR A 112 4.30 3.16 -4.23
CA THR A 112 3.11 4.03 -4.14
C THR A 112 3.23 5.23 -5.04
N LYS A 113 4.43 5.83 -5.14
CA LYS A 113 4.70 6.94 -6.04
C LYS A 113 4.51 6.56 -7.51
N VAL A 114 5.11 5.45 -7.94
CA VAL A 114 4.97 4.95 -9.33
C VAL A 114 3.52 4.66 -9.67
N ILE A 115 2.79 3.95 -8.78
CA ILE A 115 1.37 3.67 -9.00
C ILE A 115 0.59 4.98 -9.10
N SER A 116 0.84 5.94 -8.21
CA SER A 116 0.16 7.21 -8.24
C SER A 116 0.40 7.96 -9.55
N GLU A 117 1.65 8.04 -10.01
CA GLU A 117 2.00 8.74 -11.24
C GLU A 117 1.45 8.08 -12.50
N LEU A 118 1.42 6.75 -12.55
CA LEU A 118 0.85 6.04 -13.71
C LEU A 118 -0.67 6.09 -13.74
N THR A 119 -1.32 5.99 -12.58
CA THR A 119 -2.78 5.92 -12.49
C THR A 119 -3.45 7.28 -12.35
N GLN A 120 -2.70 8.33 -11.97
CA GLN A 120 -3.22 9.64 -11.57
C GLN A 120 -4.19 9.57 -10.36
N TYR A 121 -4.03 8.56 -9.50
CA TYR A 121 -4.77 8.43 -8.24
C TYR A 121 -3.85 8.53 -7.03
N THR A 122 -4.44 8.85 -5.88
CA THR A 122 -3.76 8.69 -4.59
C THR A 122 -3.45 7.21 -4.36
N SER A 123 -2.22 6.92 -3.98
CA SER A 123 -1.76 5.56 -3.69
C SER A 123 -1.38 5.43 -2.23
N VAL A 124 -1.79 4.34 -1.61
CA VAL A 124 -1.59 4.08 -0.19
C VAL A 124 -0.84 2.76 -0.01
N GLY A 125 0.28 2.81 0.72
CA GLY A 125 1.12 1.68 1.07
C GLY A 125 1.04 1.41 2.56
N LEU A 126 0.71 0.17 2.92
CA LEU A 126 0.67 -0.30 4.29
C LEU A 126 1.80 -1.31 4.50
N PRO A 127 2.91 -0.94 5.17
CA PRO A 127 3.90 -1.92 5.58
C PRO A 127 3.26 -2.96 6.51
N SER A 128 3.58 -4.25 6.32
CA SER A 128 3.07 -5.31 7.21
C SER A 128 3.56 -5.08 8.64
N LYS A 129 2.62 -5.15 9.59
CA LYS A 129 2.84 -4.88 11.01
C LYS A 129 3.05 -6.15 11.85
N ASP A 130 3.18 -7.31 11.23
CA ASP A 130 2.83 -8.55 11.94
C ASP A 130 3.77 -8.94 13.09
N GLY A 131 4.81 -8.17 13.39
CA GLY A 131 5.79 -8.49 14.43
C GLY A 131 6.48 -9.84 14.19
N ALA A 132 6.16 -10.50 13.06
CA ALA A 132 6.60 -11.78 12.56
C ALA A 132 7.99 -11.69 11.92
N GLU A 133 8.47 -10.47 11.71
CA GLU A 133 9.83 -10.20 11.35
C GLU A 133 10.77 -10.83 12.37
N LYS A 134 11.62 -11.73 11.90
CA LYS A 134 12.55 -12.47 12.74
C LYS A 134 13.87 -11.73 12.87
N ILE A 135 14.46 -11.81 14.05
CA ILE A 135 15.82 -11.32 14.30
C ILE A 135 16.81 -12.33 13.71
N GLU A 136 17.70 -11.86 12.83
CA GLU A 136 18.81 -12.65 12.31
C GLU A 136 20.04 -12.57 13.20
N SER A 137 20.34 -11.38 13.75
CA SER A 137 21.42 -11.22 14.73
C SER A 137 21.32 -9.94 15.54
N ILE A 138 21.96 -9.95 16.71
CA ILE A 138 22.20 -8.75 17.53
C ILE A 138 23.69 -8.57 17.74
N LYS A 139 24.18 -7.35 17.53
CA LYS A 139 25.58 -6.96 17.75
C LYS A 139 25.69 -5.77 18.71
N PHE A 140 26.71 -5.80 19.55
CA PHE A 140 27.02 -4.70 20.46
C PHE A 140 28.38 -4.09 20.10
N PHE A 141 28.42 -2.76 20.00
CA PHE A 141 29.66 -2.02 19.81
C PHE A 141 29.83 -1.03 20.95
N ARG A 142 30.87 -1.21 21.78
CA ARG A 142 31.15 -0.24 22.84
C ARG A 142 31.40 1.14 22.23
N PHE A 143 30.68 2.13 22.74
CA PHE A 143 30.84 3.53 22.35
C PHE A 143 31.56 4.34 23.44
N LYS A 144 31.19 4.12 24.71
CA LYS A 144 31.83 4.71 25.89
C LYS A 144 31.97 3.67 27.01
N LYS A 145 32.59 4.06 28.13
CA LYS A 145 32.71 3.17 29.30
C LYS A 145 31.35 2.67 29.80
N ASN A 146 30.33 3.51 29.75
CA ASN A 146 28.98 3.24 30.23
C ASN A 146 27.94 3.10 29.11
N SER A 147 28.34 3.01 27.83
CA SER A 147 27.38 2.85 26.75
C SER A 147 27.88 1.98 25.58
N ALA A 148 26.95 1.25 24.97
CA ALA A 148 27.16 0.47 23.76
C ALA A 148 26.07 0.77 22.73
N LEU A 149 26.45 0.79 21.45
CA LEU A 149 25.51 0.78 20.34
C LEU A 149 24.99 -0.64 20.13
N VAL A 150 23.68 -0.79 20.03
CA VAL A 150 23.02 -2.05 19.64
C VAL A 150 22.65 -1.98 18.17
N LEU A 151 23.04 -3.02 17.44
CA LEU A 151 22.68 -3.23 16.06
C LEU A 151 21.80 -4.49 15.99
N ILE A 152 20.56 -4.34 15.55
CA ILE A 152 19.63 -5.46 15.40
C ILE A 152 19.39 -5.70 13.92
N VAL A 153 19.78 -6.87 13.44
CA VAL A 153 19.60 -7.30 12.05
C VAL A 153 18.36 -8.18 11.99
N THR A 154 17.44 -7.89 11.07
CA THR A 154 16.26 -8.69 10.78
C THR A 154 16.30 -9.25 9.36
N GLU A 155 15.35 -10.12 9.03
CA GLU A 155 15.20 -10.68 7.67
C GLU A 155 15.01 -9.61 6.58
N HIS A 156 14.49 -8.43 6.92
CA HIS A 156 14.15 -7.39 5.94
C HIS A 156 14.93 -6.09 6.09
N ARG A 157 15.51 -5.82 7.26
CA ARG A 157 16.13 -4.52 7.54
C ARG A 157 17.19 -4.58 8.63
N LEU A 158 17.98 -3.51 8.68
CA LEU A 158 18.97 -3.29 9.70
C LEU A 158 18.51 -2.16 10.61
N LEU A 159 18.17 -2.48 11.85
CA LEU A 159 17.79 -1.51 12.86
C LEU A 159 19.06 -0.92 13.47
N LYS A 160 19.37 0.32 13.10
CA LYS A 160 20.56 1.07 13.54
C LYS A 160 20.13 2.34 14.29
N ASP A 161 20.14 2.35 15.61
CA ASP A 161 19.94 3.62 16.34
C ASP A 161 19.97 3.56 17.88
N ASN A 162 20.01 2.42 18.54
CA ASN A 162 19.85 2.41 19.99
C ASN A 162 21.17 2.28 20.76
N PHE A 163 21.57 3.36 21.42
CA PHE A 163 22.57 3.27 22.49
C PHE A 163 21.91 2.73 23.75
N ILE A 164 22.50 1.69 24.32
CA ILE A 164 22.11 1.14 25.61
C ILE A 164 23.12 1.52 26.68
N GLU A 165 22.62 1.66 27.90
CA GLU A 165 23.48 1.79 29.07
C GLU A 165 24.09 0.44 29.45
N ILE A 166 25.39 0.45 29.74
CA ILE A 166 26.14 -0.70 30.25
C ILE A 166 26.91 -0.28 31.50
N ALA A 167 27.19 -1.22 32.40
CA ALA A 167 27.97 -0.92 33.60
C ALA A 167 29.41 -0.49 33.22
N GLU A 168 29.95 0.54 33.88
CA GLU A 168 31.33 0.99 33.64
C GLU A 168 32.37 -0.09 33.94
N SER A 169 32.05 -1.03 34.83
CA SER A 169 32.88 -2.17 35.21
C SER A 169 32.82 -3.32 34.20
N MET A 170 31.90 -3.29 33.24
CA MET A 170 31.75 -4.38 32.26
C MET A 170 32.92 -4.37 31.28
N THR A 171 33.61 -5.50 31.15
CA THR A 171 34.70 -5.67 30.18
C THR A 171 34.17 -5.93 28.76
N ASP A 172 35.04 -5.80 27.75
CA ASP A 172 34.66 -6.15 26.36
C ASP A 172 34.38 -7.63 26.18
N GLU A 173 35.03 -8.49 26.97
CA GLU A 173 34.77 -9.93 27.02
C GLU A 173 33.36 -10.20 27.54
N GLN A 174 32.96 -9.56 28.65
CA GLN A 174 31.61 -9.67 29.19
C GLN A 174 30.54 -9.13 28.24
N LEU A 175 30.83 -8.04 27.52
CA LEU A 175 29.94 -7.51 26.51
C LEU A 175 29.79 -8.47 25.31
N SER A 176 30.89 -9.11 24.89
CA SER A 176 30.87 -10.13 23.85
C SER A 176 30.13 -11.41 24.28
N ASP A 177 30.24 -11.79 25.55
CA ASP A 177 29.48 -12.93 26.08
C ASP A 177 27.99 -12.61 26.19
N ALA A 178 27.63 -11.41 26.62
CA ALA A 178 26.26 -10.91 26.54
C ALA A 178 25.74 -10.95 25.11
N GLU A 179 26.54 -10.51 24.12
CA GLU A 179 26.20 -10.59 22.70
C GLU A 179 25.80 -12.00 22.29
N LYS A 180 26.65 -13.00 22.57
CA LYS A 180 26.39 -14.39 22.20
C LYS A 180 25.11 -14.94 22.84
N VAL A 181 24.87 -14.62 24.12
CA VAL A 181 23.68 -15.07 24.84
C VAL A 181 22.42 -14.49 24.20
N LEU A 182 22.38 -13.16 24.01
CA LEU A 182 21.23 -12.45 23.44
C LEU A 182 20.99 -12.83 21.97
N ASP A 183 22.06 -12.93 21.17
CA ASP A 183 21.99 -13.35 19.77
C ASP A 183 21.40 -14.76 19.65
N ASN A 184 21.87 -15.72 20.45
CA ASN A 184 21.30 -17.08 20.47
C ASN A 184 19.85 -17.11 20.95
N MET A 185 19.51 -16.29 21.94
CA MET A 185 18.16 -16.25 22.50
C MET A 185 17.14 -15.69 21.51
N PHE A 186 17.53 -14.71 20.69
CA PHE A 186 16.63 -13.97 19.83
C PHE A 186 16.64 -14.41 18.36
N ARG A 187 17.73 -15.05 17.90
CA ARG A 187 17.86 -15.51 16.53
C ARG A 187 16.68 -16.40 16.11
N GLY A 188 16.05 -16.03 15.00
CA GLY A 188 14.89 -16.72 14.43
C GLY A 188 13.57 -16.50 15.16
N LYS A 189 13.56 -15.72 16.25
CA LYS A 189 12.34 -15.31 16.95
C LYS A 189 11.83 -13.99 16.42
N SER A 190 10.51 -13.88 16.43
CA SER A 190 9.75 -12.69 16.08
C SER A 190 9.76 -11.67 17.23
N PHE A 191 9.51 -10.40 16.92
CA PHE A 191 9.42 -9.36 17.96
C PHE A 191 8.31 -9.63 18.97
N GLY A 192 7.17 -10.16 18.52
CA GLY A 192 6.07 -10.56 19.40
C GLY A 192 6.48 -11.65 20.39
N GLU A 193 7.26 -12.64 19.96
CA GLU A 193 7.77 -13.68 20.84
C GLU A 193 8.78 -13.12 21.86
N ILE A 194 9.67 -12.24 21.40
CA ILE A 194 10.73 -11.65 22.22
C ILE A 194 10.18 -10.74 23.31
N CYS A 195 9.21 -9.88 22.99
CA CYS A 195 8.57 -8.99 23.96
C CYS A 195 7.82 -9.73 25.08
N ASN A 196 7.45 -10.99 24.84
CA ASN A 196 6.78 -11.87 25.80
C ASN A 196 7.77 -12.76 26.59
N LEU A 197 9.07 -12.73 26.28
CA LEU A 197 10.08 -13.47 27.03
C LEU A 197 10.19 -12.89 28.44
N LYS A 198 10.09 -13.78 29.44
CA LYS A 198 10.38 -13.43 30.82
C LYS A 198 11.88 -13.61 31.06
N PRO A 199 12.58 -12.60 31.63
CA PRO A 199 14.01 -12.65 31.91
C PRO A 199 14.40 -13.67 32.99
N GLU A 200 13.42 -14.31 33.63
CA GLU A 200 13.57 -15.21 34.78
C GLU A 200 13.81 -16.68 34.40
N LEU A 201 13.94 -16.99 33.10
CA LEU A 201 13.91 -18.37 32.60
C LEU A 201 15.29 -19.05 32.42
N GLU A 202 16.42 -18.37 32.64
CA GLU A 202 17.77 -18.96 32.50
C GLU A 202 18.73 -18.46 33.60
N ASP A 203 19.41 -19.37 34.31
CA ASP A 203 20.29 -19.04 35.47
C ASP A 203 21.55 -18.24 35.08
N ASP A 204 21.97 -18.30 33.81
CA ASP A 204 23.12 -17.54 33.26
C ASP A 204 22.82 -16.03 33.05
N PHE A 205 21.58 -15.61 33.32
CA PHE A 205 21.03 -14.33 32.89
C PHE A 205 21.21 -13.16 33.87
N LEU A 206 21.49 -13.48 35.15
CA LEU A 206 21.58 -12.47 36.22
C LEU A 206 22.65 -11.40 35.95
N GLY A 207 23.74 -11.76 35.26
CA GLY A 207 24.83 -10.84 34.92
C GLY A 207 24.51 -9.83 33.81
N TYR A 208 23.56 -10.16 32.93
CA TYR A 208 23.27 -9.39 31.70
C TYR A 208 21.82 -8.88 31.62
N LYS A 209 21.04 -9.04 32.71
CA LYS A 209 19.64 -8.63 32.80
C LYS A 209 19.38 -7.19 32.34
N ASN A 210 20.26 -6.25 32.70
CA ASN A 210 20.10 -4.85 32.30
C ASN A 210 20.25 -4.66 30.79
N ILE A 211 21.21 -5.34 30.15
CA ILE A 211 21.37 -5.30 28.70
C ILE A 211 20.14 -5.88 28.02
N PHE A 212 19.65 -7.02 28.51
CA PHE A 212 18.42 -7.61 27.98
C PHE A 212 17.23 -6.66 28.06
N LEU A 213 16.97 -6.07 29.23
CA LEU A 213 15.86 -5.13 29.41
C LEU A 213 15.98 -3.93 28.47
N ASN A 214 17.19 -3.39 28.31
CA ASN A 214 17.45 -2.28 27.39
C ASN A 214 17.19 -2.67 25.93
N VAL A 215 17.55 -3.89 25.51
CA VAL A 215 17.27 -4.39 24.16
C VAL A 215 15.76 -4.60 23.95
N ILE A 216 15.04 -5.15 24.93
CA ILE A 216 13.58 -5.28 24.87
C ILE A 216 12.91 -3.92 24.78
N GLU A 217 13.39 -2.92 25.54
CA GLU A 217 12.87 -1.55 25.49
C GLU A 217 13.11 -0.91 24.12
N ALA A 218 14.32 -1.05 23.57
CA ALA A 218 14.62 -0.61 22.21
C ALA A 218 13.70 -1.26 21.15
N LEU A 219 13.45 -2.57 21.26
CA LEU A 219 12.52 -3.28 20.39
C LEU A 219 11.07 -2.79 20.56
N LYS A 220 10.62 -2.51 21.78
CA LYS A 220 9.28 -1.96 22.04
C LYS A 220 9.10 -0.56 21.48
N VAL A 221 10.10 0.31 21.64
CA VAL A 221 10.11 1.64 21.03
C VAL A 221 10.02 1.51 19.52
N TYR A 222 10.78 0.60 18.92
CA TYR A 222 10.73 0.34 17.48
C TYR A 222 9.34 -0.08 17.00
N MET A 223 8.71 -1.05 17.69
CA MET A 223 7.36 -1.50 17.39
C MET A 223 6.29 -0.41 17.56
N SER A 224 6.51 0.54 18.47
CA SER A 224 5.55 1.61 18.78
C SER A 224 5.73 2.83 17.88
N ALA A 225 6.96 3.15 17.49
CA ALA A 225 7.31 4.30 16.67
C ALA A 225 6.84 4.15 15.21
N HIS A 226 6.83 2.92 14.69
CA HIS A 226 6.33 2.61 13.34
C HIS A 226 4.84 2.23 13.38
N GLY A 227 4.14 2.72 14.40
CA GLY A 227 2.79 2.30 14.76
C GLY A 227 1.73 2.63 13.72
N ASP A 228 1.94 3.62 12.84
CA ASP A 228 0.94 4.10 11.87
C ASP A 228 1.56 4.75 10.61
N ASP A 229 2.70 4.23 10.12
CA ASP A 229 3.30 4.76 8.89
C ASP A 229 2.53 4.27 7.65
N VAL A 230 1.36 4.87 7.45
CA VAL A 230 0.66 4.86 6.17
C VAL A 230 1.49 5.70 5.21
N ILE A 231 2.07 5.06 4.22
CA ILE A 231 2.79 5.78 3.16
C ILE A 231 1.76 6.19 2.11
N MET A 232 1.62 7.49 1.88
CA MET A 232 0.72 8.04 0.86
C MET A 232 1.53 8.82 -0.17
N GLU A 233 1.12 8.71 -1.43
CA GLU A 233 1.69 9.49 -2.54
C GLU A 233 0.56 9.92 -3.48
N GLY A 234 0.63 11.18 -3.93
CA GLY A 234 -0.37 11.79 -4.82
C GLY A 234 -1.68 12.13 -4.11
N GLU A 235 -1.60 12.62 -2.88
CA GLU A 235 -2.73 13.03 -2.05
C GLU A 235 -3.52 14.18 -2.67
N ASP A 236 -2.86 15.05 -3.42
CA ASP A 236 -3.44 16.17 -4.15
C ASP A 236 -4.23 15.74 -5.40
N LYS A 237 -3.90 14.58 -6.00
CA LYS A 237 -4.54 14.12 -7.23
C LYS A 237 -6.03 13.85 -7.09
N ILE A 238 -6.52 13.58 -5.89
CA ILE A 238 -7.95 13.46 -5.64
C ILE A 238 -8.71 14.74 -6.02
N LEU A 239 -8.05 15.90 -5.95
CA LEU A 239 -8.62 17.21 -6.28
C LEU A 239 -8.72 17.46 -7.78
N ASP A 240 -7.98 16.71 -8.60
CA ASP A 240 -7.97 16.86 -10.05
C ASP A 240 -9.10 16.07 -10.74
N HIS A 241 -9.78 15.18 -10.01
CA HIS A 241 -10.85 14.35 -10.58
C HIS A 241 -12.18 15.12 -10.65
N PRO A 242 -12.85 15.16 -11.82
CA PRO A 242 -14.08 15.95 -12.03
C PRO A 242 -15.23 15.63 -11.08
N GLU A 243 -15.30 14.39 -10.61
CA GLU A 243 -16.31 13.89 -9.67
C GLU A 243 -16.22 14.52 -8.26
N TYR A 244 -15.05 15.06 -7.88
CA TYR A 244 -14.83 15.75 -6.61
C TYR A 244 -14.79 17.28 -6.75
N ALA A 245 -15.01 17.82 -7.95
CA ALA A 245 -15.02 19.27 -8.19
C ALA A 245 -16.21 20.00 -7.52
N ASP A 246 -17.29 19.27 -7.21
CA ASP A 246 -18.46 19.81 -6.50
C ASP A 246 -18.49 19.31 -5.05
N ILE A 247 -17.97 20.14 -4.14
CA ILE A 247 -17.86 19.85 -2.69
C ILE A 247 -19.24 19.79 -2.01
N ASN A 248 -20.32 20.23 -2.69
CA ASN A 248 -21.67 20.31 -2.13
C ASN A 248 -22.61 19.18 -2.60
N LYS A 249 -22.09 18.18 -3.32
CA LYS A 249 -22.85 16.99 -3.71
C LYS A 249 -22.91 15.94 -2.61
#